data_AF-A3DFK2-F1
#
_entry.id   AF-A3DFK2-F1
#
_cell.length_a   1.000
_cell.length_b   1.000
_cell.length_c   1.000
_cell.angle_alpha   90.00
_cell.angle_beta   90.00
_cell.angle_gamma   90.00
#
_symmetry.space_group_name_H-M   'P 1'
#
loop_
_entity.id
_entity.type
_entity.pdbx_description
1 polymer ?
#
loop_
_entity_poly.entity_id
_entity_poly.type
_entity_poly.pdbx_seq_one_letter_code
_entity_poly.pdbx_strand_id
1 'polypeptide(L)'
;MASFANPFAGNVPRKLTKEELIQAIRLNIAGELEAIFVYDAHVQATDDPVAKKVIADIRDEEKAHVGELMTLLRYLDPEEAEHFAEGEQEVKEMLEQLNITPKPLSGKTESTIGSLIDK
;
A
#
# COMPACT_ATOMS: atom_id res chain seq x y z
N MET A 1 -10.10 -12.47 -2.92
CA MET A 1 -11.51 -12.06 -2.71
C MET A 1 -11.90 -12.21 -1.26
N ALA A 2 -12.35 -11.12 -0.64
CA ALA A 2 -12.86 -11.14 0.73
C ALA A 2 -14.12 -12.02 0.82
N SER A 3 -14.16 -12.87 1.86
CA SER A 3 -15.34 -13.66 2.19
C SER A 3 -16.31 -12.82 3.02
N PHE A 4 -17.03 -11.89 2.35
CA PHE A 4 -17.92 -10.92 3.00
C PHE A 4 -19.08 -11.55 3.79
N ALA A 5 -19.41 -12.82 3.54
CA ALA A 5 -20.48 -13.52 4.25
C ALA A 5 -20.09 -13.99 5.68
N ASN A 6 -18.81 -13.92 6.06
CA ASN A 6 -18.34 -14.32 7.38
C ASN A 6 -17.77 -13.10 8.14
N PRO A 7 -18.47 -12.59 9.19
CA PRO A 7 -18.00 -11.42 9.95
C PRO A 7 -16.75 -11.69 10.80
N PHE A 8 -16.34 -12.96 10.91
CA PHE A 8 -15.12 -13.37 11.60
C PHE A 8 -14.01 -13.79 10.63
N ALA A 9 -14.17 -13.54 9.32
CA ALA A 9 -13.10 -13.76 8.36
C ALA A 9 -11.87 -12.93 8.77
N GLY A 10 -10.76 -13.62 9.11
CA GLY A 10 -9.53 -12.99 9.60
C GLY A 10 -9.34 -13.04 11.12
N ASN A 11 -10.37 -13.39 11.90
CA ASN A 11 -10.22 -13.62 13.34
C ASN A 11 -9.84 -15.08 13.63
N VAL A 12 -8.84 -15.26 14.49
CA VAL A 12 -8.46 -16.55 15.08
C VAL A 12 -8.74 -16.54 16.60
N PRO A 13 -8.99 -17.69 17.25
CA PRO A 13 -9.37 -17.73 18.67
C PRO A 13 -8.25 -17.37 19.65
N ARG A 14 -7.07 -16.98 19.15
CA ARG A 14 -5.90 -16.55 19.91
C ARG A 14 -5.34 -15.25 19.33
N LYS A 15 -4.30 -14.69 19.95
CA LYS A 15 -3.53 -13.61 19.30
C LYS A 15 -2.62 -14.21 18.22
N LEU A 16 -2.36 -13.43 17.16
CA LEU A 16 -1.38 -13.78 16.15
C LEU A 16 0.01 -13.88 16.79
N THR A 17 0.83 -14.81 16.32
CA THR A 17 2.27 -14.74 16.59
C THR A 17 2.89 -13.61 15.79
N LYS A 18 4.17 -13.29 16.04
CA LYS A 18 4.87 -12.26 15.28
C LYS A 18 4.92 -12.60 13.79
N GLU A 19 5.20 -13.85 13.46
CA GLU A 19 5.33 -14.36 12.09
C GLU A 19 3.97 -14.31 11.37
N GLU A 20 2.88 -14.65 12.07
CA GLU A 20 1.54 -14.55 11.50
C GLU A 20 1.08 -13.10 11.31
N LEU A 21 1.48 -12.20 12.22
CA LEU A 21 1.24 -10.77 12.04
C LEU A 21 1.97 -10.24 10.80
N ILE A 22 3.23 -10.63 10.59
CA ILE A 22 3.99 -10.29 9.38
C ILE A 22 3.25 -10.78 8.12
N GLN A 23 2.77 -12.03 8.12
CA GLN A 23 1.96 -12.56 7.01
C GLN A 23 0.66 -11.77 6.81
N ALA A 24 -0.01 -11.36 7.88
CA ALA A 24 -1.21 -10.54 7.81
C ALA A 24 -0.92 -9.15 7.23
N ILE A 25 0.22 -8.53 7.57
CA ILE A 25 0.63 -7.25 6.96
C ILE A 25 0.92 -7.42 5.46
N ARG A 26 1.58 -8.51 5.05
CA ARG A 26 1.77 -8.83 3.61
C ARG A 26 0.42 -8.94 2.88
N LEU A 27 -0.57 -9.58 3.51
CA LEU A 27 -1.93 -9.66 2.96
C LEU A 27 -2.61 -8.29 2.88
N ASN A 28 -2.45 -7.44 3.90
CA ASN A 28 -3.00 -6.09 3.88
C ASN A 28 -2.39 -5.25 2.74
N ILE A 29 -1.08 -5.31 2.54
CA ILE A 29 -0.39 -4.63 1.41
C ILE A 29 -0.96 -5.11 0.07
N ALA A 30 -1.16 -6.42 -0.09
CA ALA A 30 -1.77 -6.97 -1.29
C ALA A 30 -3.22 -6.49 -1.48
N GLY A 31 -3.98 -6.33 -0.39
CA GLY A 31 -5.32 -5.77 -0.38
C GLY A 31 -5.36 -4.33 -0.88
N GLU A 32 -4.45 -3.47 -0.41
CA GLU A 32 -4.37 -2.08 -0.88
C GLU A 32 -3.96 -2.00 -2.37
N LEU A 33 -3.04 -2.86 -2.83
CA LEU A 33 -2.69 -2.95 -4.25
C LEU A 33 -3.86 -3.42 -5.12
N GLU A 34 -4.67 -4.38 -4.64
CA GLU A 34 -5.91 -4.79 -5.30
C GLU A 34 -6.90 -3.62 -5.36
N ALA A 35 -7.07 -2.88 -4.27
CA ALA A 35 -7.95 -1.72 -4.21
C ALA A 35 -7.53 -0.63 -5.21
N ILE A 36 -6.23 -0.29 -5.27
CA ILE A 36 -5.68 0.65 -6.26
C ILE A 36 -6.04 0.21 -7.68
N PHE A 37 -5.79 -1.06 -8.01
CA PHE A 37 -6.07 -1.61 -9.33
C PHE A 37 -7.56 -1.53 -9.70
N VAL A 38 -8.43 -1.95 -8.78
CA VAL A 38 -9.89 -1.96 -8.99
C VAL A 38 -10.45 -0.55 -9.15
N TYR A 39 -10.06 0.37 -8.25
CA TYR A 39 -10.54 1.75 -8.31
C TYR A 39 -10.04 2.48 -9.55
N ASP A 40 -8.78 2.24 -9.97
CA ASP A 40 -8.27 2.81 -11.21
C ASP A 40 -9.07 2.34 -12.43
N ALA A 41 -9.36 1.05 -12.52
CA ALA A 41 -10.20 0.48 -13.58
C ALA A 41 -11.61 1.11 -13.60
N HIS A 42 -12.22 1.32 -12.43
CA HIS A 42 -13.54 1.97 -12.34
C HIS A 42 -13.51 3.44 -12.76
N VAL A 43 -12.47 4.20 -12.38
CA VAL A 43 -12.28 5.59 -12.81
C VAL A 43 -12.16 5.69 -14.33
N GLN A 44 -11.45 4.75 -14.95
CA GLN A 44 -11.32 4.67 -16.41
C GLN A 44 -12.63 4.27 -17.12
N ALA A 45 -13.45 3.41 -16.48
CA ALA A 45 -14.63 2.82 -17.10
C ALA A 45 -15.92 3.65 -16.95
N THR A 46 -16.02 4.51 -15.94
CA THR A 46 -17.21 5.34 -15.73
C THR A 46 -17.13 6.65 -16.51
N ASP A 47 -18.28 7.28 -16.77
CA ASP A 47 -18.37 8.67 -17.27
C ASP A 47 -19.01 9.63 -16.26
N ASP A 48 -19.47 9.12 -15.12
CA ASP A 48 -20.03 9.97 -14.06
C ASP A 48 -18.92 10.81 -13.40
N PRO A 49 -19.01 12.15 -13.43
CA PRO A 49 -17.94 13.02 -12.93
C PRO A 49 -17.79 12.98 -11.41
N VAL A 50 -18.86 12.69 -10.66
CA VAL A 50 -18.82 12.58 -9.20
C VAL A 50 -18.14 11.27 -8.82
N ALA A 51 -18.51 10.16 -9.48
CA ALA A 51 -17.87 8.87 -9.25
C ALA A 51 -16.37 8.92 -9.58
N LYS A 52 -15.97 9.53 -10.70
CA LYS A 52 -14.54 9.73 -11.03
C LYS A 52 -13.79 10.44 -9.93
N LYS A 53 -14.34 11.56 -9.43
CA LYS A 53 -13.67 12.36 -8.40
C LYS A 53 -13.50 11.57 -7.10
N VAL A 54 -14.56 10.95 -6.60
CA VAL A 54 -14.53 10.24 -5.32
C VAL A 54 -13.65 8.99 -5.40
N ILE A 55 -13.82 8.16 -6.42
CA ILE A 55 -13.07 6.90 -6.54
C ILE A 55 -11.57 7.18 -6.79
N ALA A 56 -11.23 8.22 -7.56
CA ALA A 56 -9.83 8.60 -7.75
C ALA A 56 -9.17 9.11 -6.46
N ASP A 57 -9.92 9.84 -5.62
CA ASP A 57 -9.47 10.28 -4.29
C ASP A 57 -9.11 9.07 -3.43
N ILE A 58 -10.06 8.13 -3.28
CA ILE A 58 -9.88 6.88 -2.51
C ILE A 58 -8.67 6.09 -3.04
N ARG A 59 -8.59 5.88 -4.36
CA ARG A 59 -7.46 5.18 -5.01
C ARG A 59 -6.11 5.81 -4.64
N ASP A 60 -6.04 7.13 -4.59
CA ASP A 60 -4.80 7.84 -4.29
C ASP A 60 -4.46 7.78 -2.79
N GLU A 61 -5.46 7.70 -1.90
CA GLU A 61 -5.26 7.41 -0.47
C GLU A 61 -4.70 5.99 -0.24
N GLU A 62 -5.18 4.98 -0.99
CA GLU A 62 -4.68 3.60 -0.82
C GLU A 62 -3.17 3.48 -1.14
N LYS A 63 -2.63 4.35 -2.01
CA LYS A 63 -1.17 4.41 -2.26
C LYS A 63 -0.40 4.83 -1.02
N ALA A 64 -0.96 5.73 -0.19
CA ALA A 64 -0.37 6.11 1.08
C ALA A 64 -0.44 4.93 2.07
N HIS A 65 -1.57 4.22 2.13
CA HIS A 65 -1.72 3.04 2.98
C HIS A 65 -0.71 1.92 2.63
N VAL A 66 -0.41 1.70 1.33
CA VAL A 66 0.70 0.81 0.92
C VAL A 66 2.01 1.24 1.57
N GLY A 67 2.33 2.54 1.56
CA GLY A 67 3.54 3.08 2.20
C GLY A 67 3.57 2.90 3.72
N GLU A 68 2.45 3.15 4.39
CA GLU A 68 2.31 2.94 5.84
C GLU A 68 2.51 1.47 6.22
N LEU A 69 1.86 0.56 5.50
CA LEU A 69 1.96 -0.88 5.74
C LEU A 69 3.36 -1.43 5.40
N MET A 70 3.99 -0.93 4.33
CA MET A 70 5.38 -1.30 3.99
C MET A 70 6.35 -0.84 5.07
N THR A 71 6.12 0.34 5.65
CA THR A 71 6.92 0.85 6.78
C THR A 71 6.76 -0.05 8.01
N LEU A 72 5.53 -0.46 8.32
CA LEU A 72 5.26 -1.40 9.41
C LEU A 72 5.89 -2.78 9.14
N LEU A 73 5.84 -3.28 7.91
CA LEU A 73 6.45 -4.56 7.53
C LEU A 73 7.97 -4.54 7.79
N ARG A 74 8.66 -3.49 7.33
CA ARG A 74 10.11 -3.31 7.56
C ARG A 74 10.45 -3.24 9.06
N TYR A 75 9.58 -2.65 9.87
CA TYR A 75 9.77 -2.61 11.32
C TYR A 75 9.61 -4.01 11.97
N LEU A 76 8.63 -4.79 11.53
CA LEU A 76 8.36 -6.12 12.08
C LEU A 76 9.38 -7.17 11.63
N ASP A 77 9.86 -7.06 10.38
CA ASP A 77 10.80 -7.99 9.73
C ASP A 77 12.01 -7.23 9.15
N PRO A 78 13.02 -6.89 9.98
CA PRO A 78 14.20 -6.16 9.52
C PRO A 78 15.07 -6.91 8.50
N GLU A 79 15.05 -8.26 8.53
CA GLU A 79 15.78 -9.08 7.55
C GLU A 79 15.14 -8.96 6.17
N GLU A 80 13.80 -9.04 6.08
CA GLU A 80 13.10 -8.75 4.82
C GLU A 80 13.34 -7.30 4.35
N ALA A 81 13.49 -6.36 5.27
CA ALA A 81 13.81 -4.97 4.93
C ALA A 81 15.19 -4.81 4.26
N GLU A 82 16.19 -5.63 4.62
CA GLU A 82 17.49 -5.66 3.94
C GLU A 82 17.33 -6.10 2.49
N HIS A 83 16.56 -7.17 2.22
CA HIS A 83 16.27 -7.62 0.87
C HIS A 83 15.50 -6.58 0.02
N PHE A 84 14.58 -5.82 0.63
CA PHE A 84 13.93 -4.70 -0.07
C PHE A 84 14.94 -3.62 -0.46
N ALA A 85 15.88 -3.28 0.42
CA ALA A 85 16.91 -2.29 0.12
C ALA A 85 17.88 -2.77 -0.98
N GLU A 86 18.25 -4.05 -0.96
CA GLU A 86 19.03 -4.70 -2.02
C GLU A 86 18.30 -4.62 -3.37
N GLY A 87 17.02 -5.01 -3.42
CA GLY A 87 16.22 -4.92 -4.64
C GLY A 87 16.05 -3.48 -5.16
N GLU A 88 15.88 -2.50 -4.27
CA GLU A 88 15.89 -1.08 -4.65
C GLU A 88 17.25 -0.66 -5.26
N GLN A 89 18.36 -1.18 -4.75
CA GLN A 89 19.70 -0.89 -5.25
C GLN A 89 19.95 -1.54 -6.62
N GLU A 90 19.53 -2.79 -6.81
CA GLU A 90 19.61 -3.48 -8.11
C GLU A 90 18.91 -2.68 -9.22
N VAL A 91 17.71 -2.13 -8.94
CA VAL A 91 16.99 -1.29 -9.91
C VAL A 91 17.74 0.00 -10.22
N LYS A 92 18.38 0.64 -9.23
CA LYS A 92 19.19 1.85 -9.47
C LYS A 92 20.35 1.56 -10.42
N GLU A 93 21.04 0.44 -10.24
CA GLU A 93 22.12 0.01 -11.13
C GLU A 93 21.62 -0.24 -12.56
N MET A 94 20.44 -0.84 -12.72
CA MET A 94 19.82 -1.01 -14.04
C MET A 94 19.48 0.34 -14.69
N LEU A 95 18.97 1.31 -13.93
CA LEU A 95 18.67 2.65 -14.45
C LEU A 95 19.94 3.37 -14.93
N GLU A 96 21.05 3.25 -14.19
CA GLU A 96 22.35 3.80 -14.58
C GLU A 96 22.85 3.18 -15.89
N GLN A 97 22.76 1.85 -16.04
CA GLN A 97 23.11 1.16 -17.28
C GLN A 97 22.29 1.64 -18.48
N LEU A 98 21.02 2.01 -18.24
CA LEU A 98 20.12 2.55 -19.27
C LEU A 98 20.28 4.06 -19.49
N ASN A 99 21.20 4.74 -18.78
CA ASN A 99 21.36 6.20 -18.79
C ASN A 99 20.06 6.95 -18.43
N ILE A 100 19.25 6.41 -17.53
CA ILE A 100 18.01 7.01 -17.05
C ILE A 100 18.26 7.72 -15.72
N THR A 101 18.01 9.02 -15.65
CA THR A 101 18.02 9.76 -14.38
C THR A 101 16.61 9.82 -13.79
N PRO A 102 16.34 9.20 -12.63
CA PRO A 102 15.03 9.27 -12.01
C PRO A 102 14.69 10.70 -11.58
N LYS A 103 13.44 11.09 -11.79
CA LYS A 103 12.93 12.40 -11.37
C LYS A 103 12.82 12.41 -9.83
N PRO A 104 13.26 13.48 -9.14
CA PRO A 104 13.10 13.58 -7.69
C PRO A 104 11.62 13.55 -7.30
N LEU A 105 11.33 12.92 -6.16
CA LEU A 105 10.00 12.92 -5.55
C LEU A 105 9.58 14.37 -5.26
N SER A 106 8.48 14.83 -5.85
CA SER A 106 7.93 16.14 -5.52
C SER A 106 7.27 16.08 -4.14
N GLY A 107 7.86 16.75 -3.15
CA GLY A 107 7.31 16.81 -1.79
C GLY A 107 5.92 17.44 -1.76
N LYS A 108 4.89 16.60 -1.69
CA LYS A 108 3.55 16.99 -1.23
C LYS A 108 3.23 16.21 0.03
N THR A 109 3.48 16.85 1.17
CA THR A 109 2.86 16.51 2.45
C THR A 109 1.45 17.11 2.45
N GLU A 110 0.50 16.44 1.80
CA GLU A 110 -0.91 16.65 2.13
C GLU A 110 -1.24 15.68 3.28
N SER A 111 -1.85 16.21 4.33
CA SER A 111 -2.11 15.56 5.62
C SER A 111 -2.69 14.16 5.44
N THR A 112 -2.04 13.14 6.01
CA THR A 112 -2.62 11.79 6.09
C THR A 112 -3.81 11.81 7.06
N ILE A 113 -4.74 10.89 6.84
CA ILE A 113 -6.05 10.79 7.53
C ILE A 113 -5.89 10.65 9.06
N GLY A 114 -4.72 10.21 9.54
CA GLY A 114 -4.35 10.16 10.96
C GLY A 114 -4.30 11.52 11.67
N SER A 115 -4.36 12.64 10.95
CA SER A 115 -4.29 14.00 11.51
C SER A 115 -5.57 14.46 12.23
N LEU A 116 -6.60 13.61 12.33
CA LEU A 116 -7.86 13.93 13.03
C LEU A 116 -7.91 13.48 14.49
N ILE A 117 -6.83 12.93 15.05
CA ILE A 117 -6.71 12.71 16.50
C ILE A 117 -6.04 13.95 17.11
N ASP A 118 -6.75 15.07 17.08
CA ASP A 118 -6.49 16.22 17.95
C ASP A 118 -7.82 16.96 18.15
N LYS A 119 -8.60 16.49 19.13
CA LYS A 119 -9.44 17.27 20.06
C LYS A 119 -10.13 16.39 21.10
#